data_AF-A0AAV7E5D8-F1
#
_entry.id   AF-A0AAV7E5D8-F1
#
_cell.length_a   1.000
_cell.length_b   1.000
_cell.length_c   1.000
_cell.angle_alpha   90.00
_cell.angle_beta   90.00
_cell.angle_gamma   90.00
#
_symmetry.space_group_name_H-M   'P 1'
#
loop_
_entity.id
_entity.type
_entity.pdbx_description
1 polymer ?
#
loop_
_entity_poly.entity_id
_entity_poly.type
_entity_poly.pdbx_seq_one_letter_code
_entity_poly.pdbx_strand_id
1 'polypeptide(L)' 'MVLPNDIDRLILPAELEKRRHKLKRLACTPNSFFMDPFPDRRGLRQLPVLCQPTGGRARLTEGCSFRKKGD' A
#
# COMPACT_ATOMS: atom_id res chain seq x y z
N MET A 1 4.76 -31.48 -9.79
CA MET A 1 3.70 -30.73 -9.07
C MET A 1 4.17 -30.61 -7.63
N VAL A 2 4.61 -29.43 -7.19
CA VAL A 2 5.10 -29.25 -5.81
C VAL A 2 3.87 -29.20 -4.89
N LEU A 3 3.81 -30.10 -3.91
CA LEU A 3 2.69 -30.19 -2.99
C LEU A 3 2.60 -28.88 -2.17
N PRO A 4 1.37 -28.40 -1.87
CA PRO A 4 1.16 -27.16 -1.12
C PRO A 4 1.65 -27.19 0.34
N ASN A 5 2.17 -28.32 0.82
CA ASN A 5 2.57 -28.54 2.21
C ASN A 5 4.09 -28.67 2.44
N ASP A 6 4.94 -28.62 1.41
CA ASP A 6 6.40 -28.76 1.55
C ASP A 6 7.15 -27.41 1.60
N ILE A 7 6.42 -26.30 1.68
CA ILE A 7 7.03 -24.96 1.83
C ILE A 7 7.24 -24.72 3.32
N ASP A 8 8.51 -24.75 3.71
CA ASP A 8 8.98 -24.50 5.07
C ASP A 8 8.27 -23.29 5.68
N ARG A 9 7.46 -23.51 6.73
CA ARG A 9 6.54 -22.51 7.30
C ARG A 9 7.25 -21.26 7.84
N LEU A 10 8.56 -21.38 8.07
CA LEU A 10 9.43 -20.37 8.63
C LEU A 10 10.11 -19.50 7.55
N ILE A 11 10.09 -19.93 6.28
CA ILE A 11 10.69 -19.22 5.15
C ILE A 11 9.65 -19.19 4.02
N LEU A 12 8.53 -18.50 4.28
CA LEU A 12 7.57 -18.23 3.22
C LEU A 12 8.18 -17.19 2.28
N PRO A 13 8.26 -17.44 0.96
CA PRO A 13 8.76 -16.45 0.02
C PRO A 13 7.90 -15.18 0.12
N ALA A 14 8.54 -14.00 0.10
CA ALA A 14 7.87 -12.70 0.31
C ALA A 14 6.64 -12.48 -0.61
N GLU A 15 6.62 -13.12 -1.77
CA GLU A 15 5.48 -13.11 -2.70
C GLU A 15 4.24 -13.82 -2.14
N LEU A 16 4.41 -14.91 -1.40
CA LEU A 16 3.32 -15.64 -0.76
C LEU A 16 2.82 -14.89 0.50
N GLU A 17 3.72 -14.25 1.25
CA GLU A 17 3.34 -13.44 2.41
C GLU A 17 2.52 -12.20 2.03
N LYS A 18 2.83 -11.56 0.89
CA LYS A 18 2.07 -10.41 0.37
C LYS A 18 0.63 -10.78 0.03
N ARG A 19 0.39 -11.99 -0.47
CA ARG A 19 -0.95 -12.51 -0.82
C ARG A 19 -1.78 -12.90 0.40
N ARG A 20 -1.15 -13.14 1.56
CA ARG A 20 -1.85 -13.44 2.81
C ARG A 20 -2.53 -12.19 3.36
N HIS A 21 -3.70 -12.39 3.96
CA HIS A 21 -4.38 -11.36 4.74
C HIS A 21 -3.46 -10.83 5.86
N LYS A 22 -3.51 -9.53 6.17
CA LYS A 22 -2.60 -8.86 7.13
C LYS A 22 -2.45 -9.56 8.48
N LEU A 23 -3.54 -10.17 8.99
CA LEU A 23 -3.55 -10.92 10.26
C LEU A 23 -3.09 -12.38 10.14
N LYS A 24 -2.97 -12.92 8.92
CA LYS A 24 -2.55 -14.29 8.66
C LYS A 24 -1.07 -14.39 8.27
N ARG A 25 -0.33 -13.28 8.22
CA ARG A 25 1.11 -13.26 7.92
C ARG A 25 1.93 -13.76 9.11
N LEU A 26 3.19 -14.14 8.87
CA LEU A 26 4.11 -14.52 9.94
C LEU A 26 4.33 -13.35 10.90
N ALA A 27 4.56 -12.16 10.36
CA ALA A 27 4.54 -10.90 11.10
C ALA A 27 3.27 -10.11 10.76
N CYS A 28 2.48 -9.76 11.77
CA CYS A 28 1.29 -8.93 11.59
C CYS A 28 1.71 -7.47 11.35
N THR A 29 1.66 -7.04 10.09
CA THR A 29 1.93 -5.65 9.70
C THR A 29 0.72 -5.04 8.97
N PRO A 30 0.47 -3.72 9.14
CA PRO A 30 -0.61 -3.06 8.42
C PRO A 30 -0.37 -3.09 6.89
N ASN A 31 -1.46 -3.05 6.13
CA ASN A 31 -1.43 -2.96 4.66
C ASN A 31 -1.45 -1.53 4.12
N SER A 32 -1.43 -0.54 5.02
CA SER A 32 -1.49 0.89 4.74
C SER A 32 -0.16 1.55 5.08
N PHE A 33 0.12 2.68 4.43
CA PHE A 33 1.28 3.52 4.70
C PHE A 33 0.84 4.98 4.73
N PHE A 34 1.65 5.83 5.33
CA PHE A 34 1.46 7.28 5.25
C PHE A 34 1.99 7.84 3.93
N MET A 35 1.34 8.90 3.45
CA MET A 35 1.64 9.56 2.19
C MET A 35 1.96 11.03 2.44
N ASP A 36 2.94 11.56 1.72
CA ASP A 36 3.13 13.01 1.56
C ASP A 36 2.67 13.40 0.15
N PRO A 37 1.42 13.91 -0.02
CA PRO A 37 0.91 14.34 -1.32
C PRO A 37 1.53 15.69 -1.73
N PHE A 38 1.87 15.82 -3.00
CA PHE A 38 2.38 17.07 -3.58
C PHE A 38 1.77 17.29 -4.97
N PRO A 39 1.47 18.55 -5.35
CA PRO A 39 1.01 18.85 -6.69
C PRO A 39 2.15 18.64 -7.70
N ASP A 40 1.86 18.06 -8.87
CA ASP A 40 2.80 18.09 -9.99
C ASP A 40 3.01 19.56 -10.38
N ARG A 41 4.26 19.99 -10.58
CA ARG A 41 4.70 21.42 -10.59
C ARG A 41 4.03 22.31 -11.64
N ARG A 42 3.10 21.80 -12.45
CA ARG A 42 2.29 22.53 -13.42
C ARG A 42 0.97 22.98 -12.78
N GLY A 43 1.01 24.06 -12.02
CA GLY A 43 -0.10 25.03 -12.00
C GLY A 43 -1.28 24.86 -11.05
N LEU A 44 -1.29 23.95 -10.07
CA LEU A 44 -2.43 23.82 -9.14
C LEU A 44 -2.07 24.26 -7.71
N ARG A 45 -2.00 25.59 -7.49
CA ARG A 45 -1.89 26.19 -6.15
C ARG A 45 -3.20 26.21 -5.36
N GLN A 46 -4.28 25.58 -5.84
CA GLN A 46 -5.62 25.77 -5.27
C GLN A 46 -6.53 24.53 -5.31
N LEU A 47 -6.02 23.30 -5.30
CA LEU A 47 -6.92 22.16 -5.10
C LEU A 47 -7.41 22.17 -3.63
N PRO A 48 -8.72 22.38 -3.37
CA PRO A 48 -9.25 22.39 -2.00
C PRO A 48 -9.20 21.01 -1.35
N VAL A 49 -9.09 19.95 -2.17
CA VAL A 49 -9.09 18.55 -1.73
C VAL A 49 -8.04 17.77 -2.53
N LEU A 50 -7.06 17.19 -1.83
CA LEU A 50 -5.96 16.40 -2.42
C LEU A 50 -6.31 14.91 -2.60
N CYS A 51 -7.28 14.42 -1.84
CA CYS A 51 -7.74 13.03 -1.91
C CYS A 51 -9.20 12.91 -1.45
N GLN A 52 -9.87 11.86 -1.91
CA GLN A 52 -11.24 11.53 -1.52
C GLN A 52 -11.26 10.21 -0.73
N PRO A 53 -11.97 10.16 0.40
CA PRO A 53 -12.13 8.93 1.17
C PRO A 53 -12.95 7.91 0.37
N THR A 54 -12.55 6.66 0.42
CA THR A 54 -13.28 5.52 -0.16
C THR A 54 -13.35 4.40 0.89
N GLY A 55 -14.11 3.33 0.63
CA GLY A 55 -14.11 2.14 1.49
C GLY A 55 -12.79 1.35 1.49
N GLY A 56 -11.80 1.77 0.70
CA GLY A 56 -10.50 1.12 0.58
C GLY A 56 -9.37 2.14 0.51
N ARG A 57 -8.50 2.03 -0.51
CA ARG A 57 -7.42 3.01 -0.71
C ARG A 57 -8.01 4.37 -1.10
N ALA A 58 -7.57 5.44 -0.45
CA ALA A 58 -7.96 6.80 -0.79
C ALA A 58 -7.68 7.10 -2.27
N ARG A 59 -8.63 7.76 -2.94
CA ARG A 59 -8.49 8.20 -4.33
C ARG A 59 -7.78 9.54 -4.36
N LEU A 60 -6.73 9.67 -5.18
CA LEU A 60 -6.02 10.95 -5.34
C LEU A 60 -6.68 11.78 -6.43
N THR A 61 -6.66 13.10 -6.23
CA THR A 61 -7.11 14.04 -7.26
C THR A 61 -6.17 13.99 -8.46
N GLU A 62 -6.72 14.16 -9.67
CA GLU A 62 -5.91 14.23 -10.89
C GLU A 62 -4.85 15.33 -10.79
N GLY A 63 -3.62 15.03 -11.24
CA GLY A 63 -2.48 15.96 -11.11
C GLY A 63 -1.82 16.01 -9.74
N CYS A 64 -2.30 15.23 -8.76
CA CYS A 64 -1.61 15.05 -7.48
C CYS A 64 -0.70 13.82 -7.52
N SER A 65 0.56 14.01 -7.10
CA SER A 65 1.54 12.95 -6.89
C SER A 65 1.75 12.72 -5.38
N PHE A 66 2.39 11.62 -5.01
CA PHE A 66 2.67 11.31 -3.60
C PHE A 66 4.01 10.64 -3.40
N ARG A 67 4.59 10.81 -2.22
CA ARG A 67 5.70 9.99 -1.73
C ARG A 67 5.23 9.14 -0.55
N LYS A 68 5.68 7.88 -0.49
CA LYS A 68 5.50 7.04 0.69
C LYS A 68 6.41 7.56 1.79
N LYS A 69 5.86 7.86 2.96
CA LYS A 69 6.65 8.16 4.15
C LYS A 69 7.17 6.83 4.70
N GLY A 70 8.48 6.76 4.95
CA GLY A 70 9.08 5.63 5.67
C GLY A 70 8.68 5.69 7.15
N ASP A 71 8.51 4.52 7.76
CA ASP A 71 8.28 4.36 9.21
C ASP A 71 9.49 4.85 10.03
#